data_AF-A0A934I8V8-F1
#
_entry.id   AF-A0A934I8V8-F1
#
_cell.length_a   1.000
_cell.length_b   1.000
_cell.length_c   1.000
_cell.angle_alpha   90.00
_cell.angle_beta   90.00
_cell.angle_gamma   90.00
#
_symmetry.space_group_name_H-M   'P 1'
#
loop_
_entity.id
_entity.type
_entity.pdbx_description
1 polymer ?
#
loop_
_entity_poly.entity_id
_entity_poly.type
_entity_poly.pdbx_seq_one_letter_code
_entity_poly.pdbx_strand_id
1 'polypeptide(L)'
;MEALTRLLDANSTLKDATSGLVKISKAAEKAKIPGACVVQLIAGGFLQHVVRIDGISGLEGLRVCPAEVKKVASTTLIGMTASEAFAALKLNKDAGWELVGRPCDEVSLTPYMVTGVGSDFTIARFLPESVAAFGARFTTLAHAADKHGTGVKDHRGSLKKIGVKPAVPWSDIGVEIYQVSDVAKVLPA
;
A
#
# COMPACT_ATOMS: atom_id res chain seq x y z
N MET A 1 0.55 13.11 -12.25
CA MET A 1 1.46 13.97 -11.43
C MET A 1 0.84 15.34 -11.15
N GLU A 2 0.27 16.02 -12.14
CA GLU A 2 -0.32 17.36 -11.97
C GLU A 2 -1.43 17.44 -10.91
N ALA A 3 -2.33 16.45 -10.85
CA ALA A 3 -3.40 16.39 -9.86
C ALA A 3 -2.88 16.31 -8.41
N LEU A 4 -1.81 15.54 -8.14
CA LEU A 4 -1.22 15.45 -6.81
C LEU A 4 -0.59 16.79 -6.42
N THR A 5 0.14 17.43 -7.33
CA THR A 5 0.73 18.75 -7.06
C THR A 5 -0.35 19.77 -6.69
N ARG A 6 -1.46 19.82 -7.44
CA ARG A 6 -2.59 20.71 -7.14
C ARG A 6 -3.19 20.45 -5.75
N LEU A 7 -3.36 19.19 -5.35
CA LEU A 7 -3.84 18.84 -4.00
C LEU A 7 -2.87 19.29 -2.90
N LEU A 8 -1.56 19.11 -3.13
CA LEU A 8 -0.55 19.54 -2.17
C LEU A 8 -0.50 21.07 -2.04
N ASP A 9 -0.70 21.79 -3.16
CA ASP A 9 -0.75 23.25 -3.16
C ASP A 9 -2.00 23.76 -2.43
N ALA A 10 -3.17 23.17 -2.71
CA ALA A 10 -4.42 23.51 -2.04
C ALA A 10 -4.37 23.32 -0.51
N ASN A 11 -3.60 22.33 -0.05
CA ASN A 11 -3.41 22.03 1.37
C ASN A 11 -2.15 22.67 1.97
N SER A 12 -1.64 23.76 1.37
CA SER A 12 -0.47 24.48 1.88
C SER A 12 -0.69 25.99 1.84
N THR A 13 -0.02 26.71 2.74
CA THR A 13 0.00 28.18 2.72
C THR A 13 1.37 28.69 2.27
N LEU A 14 1.40 29.74 1.44
CA LEU A 14 2.66 30.38 1.03
C LEU A 14 3.24 31.18 2.21
N LYS A 15 4.52 30.98 2.57
CA LYS A 15 5.23 31.81 3.57
C LYS A 15 6.73 31.91 3.28
N ASP A 16 7.31 33.04 3.69
CA ASP A 16 8.77 33.28 3.62
C ASP A 16 9.54 32.69 4.81
N ALA A 17 8.89 32.56 5.97
CA ALA A 17 9.50 32.08 7.21
C ALA A 17 8.94 30.71 7.65
N THR A 18 9.82 29.83 8.11
CA THR A 18 9.52 28.41 8.37
C THR A 18 9.87 27.96 9.79
N SER A 19 9.94 28.88 10.76
CA SER A 19 10.42 28.57 12.11
C SER A 19 9.74 27.31 12.69
N GLY A 20 10.55 26.28 12.98
CA GLY A 20 10.10 24.98 13.50
C GLY A 20 9.57 23.97 12.47
N LEU A 21 9.28 24.39 11.23
CA LEU A 21 8.83 23.52 10.14
C LEU A 21 10.04 22.95 9.37
N VAL A 22 9.91 21.70 8.91
CA VAL A 22 11.02 20.98 8.25
C VAL A 22 10.57 20.37 6.93
N LYS A 23 11.54 19.99 6.08
CA LYS A 23 11.26 19.22 4.85
C LYS A 23 10.53 17.92 5.15
N ILE A 24 9.77 17.42 4.16
CA ILE A 24 9.05 16.13 4.23
C ILE A 24 9.96 14.99 4.69
N SER A 25 11.18 14.89 4.14
CA SER A 25 12.15 13.84 4.51
C SER A 25 12.50 13.87 6.00
N LYS A 26 12.75 15.07 6.56
CA LYS A 26 13.09 15.21 7.97
C LYS A 26 11.89 14.99 8.89
N ALA A 27 10.69 15.37 8.46
CA ALA A 27 9.47 15.07 9.19
C ALA A 27 9.19 13.56 9.24
N ALA A 28 9.33 12.88 8.10
CA ALA A 28 9.19 11.43 7.97
C ALA A 28 10.16 10.68 8.89
N GLU A 29 11.44 11.09 8.91
CA GLU A 29 12.46 10.55 9.82
C GLU A 29 12.04 10.70 11.30
N LYS A 30 11.64 11.92 11.71
CA LYS A 30 11.23 12.20 13.10
C LYS A 30 9.96 11.45 13.52
N ALA A 31 9.04 11.24 12.57
CA ALA A 31 7.81 10.50 12.78
C ALA A 31 7.97 8.98 12.64
N LYS A 32 9.12 8.50 12.14
CA LYS A 32 9.40 7.09 11.85
C LYS A 32 8.38 6.45 10.89
N ILE A 33 8.00 7.19 9.85
CA ILE A 33 7.08 6.72 8.79
C ILE A 33 7.70 6.97 7.40
N PRO A 34 7.25 6.25 6.36
CA PRO A 34 7.68 6.55 5.00
C PRO A 34 7.35 7.99 4.57
N GLY A 35 8.21 8.62 3.77
CA GLY A 35 7.96 9.98 3.24
C GLY A 35 6.66 10.08 2.44
N ALA A 36 6.29 9.01 1.72
CA ALA A 36 5.01 8.92 1.02
C ALA A 36 3.80 9.07 1.94
N CYS A 37 3.89 8.60 3.19
CA CYS A 37 2.82 8.77 4.18
C CYS A 37 2.66 10.24 4.59
N VAL A 38 3.75 11.01 4.70
CA VAL A 38 3.66 12.45 4.95
C VAL A 38 2.97 13.15 3.78
N VAL A 39 3.31 12.79 2.53
CA VAL A 39 2.67 13.33 1.33
C VAL A 39 1.16 13.01 1.32
N GLN A 40 0.78 11.78 1.68
CA GLN A 40 -0.62 11.38 1.80
C GLN A 40 -1.37 12.17 2.87
N LEU A 41 -0.75 12.44 4.03
CA LEU A 41 -1.35 13.26 5.08
C LEU A 41 -1.58 14.71 4.63
N ILE A 42 -0.65 15.29 3.86
CA ILE A 42 -0.81 16.62 3.26
C ILE A 42 -1.94 16.58 2.22
N ALA A 43 -1.90 15.63 1.28
CA ALA A 43 -2.87 15.53 0.19
C ALA A 43 -4.30 15.30 0.71
N GLY A 44 -4.45 14.55 1.80
CA GLY A 44 -5.72 14.33 2.48
C GLY A 44 -6.14 15.44 3.44
N GLY A 45 -5.45 16.59 3.50
CA GLY A 45 -5.83 17.73 4.34
C GLY A 45 -5.72 17.47 5.85
N PHE A 46 -4.98 16.46 6.29
CA PHE A 46 -4.91 16.06 7.71
C PHE A 46 -3.96 16.91 8.55
N LEU A 47 -3.08 17.68 7.91
CA LEU A 47 -2.10 18.51 8.58
C LEU A 47 -2.51 19.98 8.53
N GLN A 48 -2.48 20.67 9.67
CA GLN A 48 -2.79 22.09 9.76
C GLN A 48 -1.58 22.96 9.46
N HIS A 49 -0.36 22.49 9.76
CA HIS A 49 0.86 23.28 9.62
C HIS A 49 1.68 22.83 8.40
N VAL A 50 1.13 23.10 7.22
CA VAL A 50 1.79 22.89 5.92
C VAL A 50 2.04 24.23 5.24
N VAL A 51 3.31 24.48 4.91
CA VAL A 51 3.76 25.70 4.26
C VAL A 51 4.51 25.37 2.98
N ARG A 52 4.31 26.18 1.95
CA ARG A 52 5.14 26.24 0.76
C ARG A 52 6.05 27.47 0.84
N ILE A 53 7.35 27.25 0.69
CA ILE A 53 8.32 28.35 0.56
C ILE A 53 8.15 29.00 -0.81
N ASP A 54 8.07 30.32 -0.84
CA ASP A 54 7.97 31.08 -2.08
C ASP A 54 9.20 30.85 -2.99
N GLY A 55 8.96 30.80 -4.30
CA GLY A 55 9.99 30.51 -5.30
C GLY A 55 10.53 29.07 -5.34
N ILE A 56 10.09 28.16 -4.45
CA ILE A 56 10.49 26.74 -4.48
C ILE A 56 9.30 25.86 -4.87
N SER A 57 9.38 25.30 -6.08
CA SER A 57 8.33 24.44 -6.65
C SER A 57 8.40 22.98 -6.14
N GLY A 58 7.30 22.25 -6.35
CA GLY A 58 7.22 20.82 -6.07
C GLY A 58 7.34 20.45 -4.58
N LEU A 59 7.76 19.21 -4.29
CA LEU A 59 7.87 18.72 -2.90
C LEU A 59 8.97 19.42 -2.10
N GLU A 60 10.02 19.93 -2.77
CA GLU A 60 11.14 20.60 -2.12
C GLU A 60 10.74 21.92 -1.45
N GLY A 61 9.67 22.57 -1.93
CA GLY A 61 9.14 23.78 -1.32
C GLY A 61 8.30 23.54 -0.06
N LEU A 62 7.85 22.30 0.18
CA LEU A 62 6.94 22.00 1.29
C LEU A 62 7.66 21.87 2.63
N ARG A 63 7.05 22.43 3.67
CA ARG A 63 7.50 22.38 5.05
C ARG A 63 6.33 21.99 5.95
N VAL A 64 6.60 21.10 6.91
CA VAL A 64 5.59 20.58 7.83
C VAL A 64 6.09 20.54 9.27
N CYS A 65 5.16 20.55 10.22
CA CYS A 65 5.47 20.37 11.63
C CYS A 65 5.71 18.89 11.94
N PRO A 66 6.92 18.48 12.38
CA PRO A 66 7.23 17.06 12.61
C PRO A 66 6.46 16.46 13.80
N ALA A 67 6.16 17.27 14.82
CA ALA A 67 5.37 16.82 15.98
C ALA A 67 3.91 16.54 15.59
N GLU A 68 3.34 17.40 14.74
CA GLU A 68 2.01 17.21 14.18
C GLU A 68 1.95 15.95 13.30
N VAL A 69 2.90 15.80 12.37
CA VAL A 69 2.98 14.60 11.51
C VAL A 69 2.98 13.33 12.35
N LYS A 70 3.82 13.28 13.41
CA LYS A 70 3.88 12.11 14.29
C LYS A 70 2.55 11.85 14.99
N LYS A 71 1.90 12.89 15.51
CA LYS A 71 0.61 12.79 16.20
C LYS A 71 -0.49 12.29 15.26
N VAL A 72 -0.67 12.97 14.12
CA VAL A 72 -1.70 12.65 13.12
C VAL A 72 -1.47 11.26 12.52
N ALA A 73 -0.23 10.91 12.19
CA ALA A 73 0.09 9.59 11.64
C ALA A 73 -0.35 8.45 12.57
N SER A 74 -0.14 8.60 13.89
CA SER A 74 -0.48 7.55 14.87
C SER A 74 -1.98 7.26 14.98
N THR A 75 -2.83 8.21 14.61
CA THR A 75 -4.30 8.06 14.67
C THR A 75 -4.93 7.80 13.31
N THR A 76 -4.32 8.31 12.23
CA THR A 76 -4.91 8.29 10.89
C THR A 76 -4.37 7.14 10.03
N LEU A 77 -3.08 6.81 10.14
CA LEU A 77 -2.43 5.82 9.26
C LEU A 77 -2.44 4.42 9.87
N ILE A 78 -3.63 3.93 10.25
CA ILE A 78 -3.79 2.60 10.83
C ILE A 78 -3.42 1.49 9.83
N GLY A 79 -3.01 0.33 10.33
CA GLY A 79 -2.64 -0.83 9.51
C GLY A 79 -1.34 -0.63 8.71
N MET A 80 -1.20 -1.39 7.64
CA MET A 80 -0.04 -1.47 6.75
C MET A 80 -0.23 -0.56 5.52
N THR A 81 0.89 -0.08 4.96
CA THR A 81 0.91 0.51 3.62
C THR A 81 0.64 -0.58 2.57
N ALA A 82 0.24 -0.17 1.35
CA ALA A 82 0.13 -1.09 0.21
C ALA A 82 1.43 -1.86 -0.04
N SER A 83 2.59 -1.18 0.04
CA SER A 83 3.88 -1.83 -0.18
C SER A 83 4.20 -2.89 0.88
N GLU A 84 3.91 -2.63 2.16
CA GLU A 84 4.09 -3.61 3.24
C GLU A 84 3.12 -4.79 3.08
N ALA A 85 1.85 -4.51 2.78
CA ALA A 85 0.83 -5.55 2.60
C ALA A 85 1.14 -6.47 1.42
N PHE A 86 1.50 -5.90 0.26
CA PHE A 86 1.84 -6.68 -0.92
C PHE A 86 3.14 -7.47 -0.72
N ALA A 87 4.13 -6.89 -0.03
CA ALA A 87 5.36 -7.61 0.33
C ALA A 87 5.08 -8.79 1.27
N ALA A 88 4.17 -8.64 2.24
CA ALA A 88 3.74 -9.72 3.13
C ALA A 88 3.09 -10.88 2.37
N LEU A 89 2.35 -10.57 1.29
CA LEU A 89 1.71 -11.55 0.41
C LEU A 89 2.62 -12.03 -0.75
N LYS A 90 3.87 -11.57 -0.82
CA LYS A 90 4.80 -11.81 -1.94
C LYS A 90 4.20 -11.47 -3.32
N LEU A 91 3.44 -10.38 -3.37
CA LEU A 91 2.88 -9.83 -4.60
C LEU A 91 3.74 -8.66 -5.09
N ASN A 92 3.84 -8.54 -6.41
CA ASN A 92 4.35 -7.30 -7.01
C ASN A 92 3.30 -6.17 -6.85
N LYS A 93 3.72 -4.93 -7.06
CA LYS A 93 2.85 -3.76 -6.83
C LYS A 93 1.61 -3.75 -7.72
N ASP A 94 1.79 -4.07 -9.00
CA ASP A 94 0.72 -4.00 -9.98
C ASP A 94 -0.34 -5.07 -9.68
N ALA A 95 0.08 -6.32 -9.48
CA ALA A 95 -0.79 -7.41 -9.05
C ALA A 95 -1.51 -7.10 -7.74
N GLY A 96 -0.79 -6.52 -6.76
CA GLY A 96 -1.39 -6.10 -5.51
C GLY A 96 -2.53 -5.11 -5.72
N TRP A 97 -2.32 -4.07 -6.53
CA TRP A 97 -3.36 -3.08 -6.84
C TRP A 97 -4.53 -3.64 -7.65
N GLU A 98 -4.28 -4.55 -8.59
CA GLU A 98 -5.33 -5.22 -9.36
C GLU A 98 -6.22 -6.16 -8.51
N LEU A 99 -5.79 -6.52 -7.29
CA LEU A 99 -6.60 -7.25 -6.31
C LEU A 99 -7.40 -6.31 -5.41
N VAL A 100 -7.02 -5.04 -5.34
CA VAL A 100 -7.66 -4.07 -4.45
C VAL A 100 -8.96 -3.58 -5.07
N GLY A 101 -10.07 -3.73 -4.34
CA GLY A 101 -11.36 -3.20 -4.76
C GLY A 101 -12.08 -4.03 -5.81
N ARG A 102 -11.62 -5.25 -6.10
CA ARG A 102 -12.41 -6.24 -6.85
C ARG A 102 -13.70 -6.60 -6.10
N PRO A 103 -14.78 -6.99 -6.81
CA PRO A 103 -16.01 -7.49 -6.21
C PRO A 103 -15.74 -8.57 -5.14
N CYS A 104 -16.55 -8.59 -4.07
CA CYS A 104 -16.30 -9.47 -2.91
C CYS A 104 -16.47 -10.97 -3.22
N ASP A 105 -17.16 -11.31 -4.30
CA ASP A 105 -17.29 -12.66 -4.85
C ASP A 105 -16.06 -13.11 -5.66
N GLU A 106 -15.14 -12.19 -5.98
CA GLU A 106 -13.85 -12.47 -6.58
C GLU A 106 -12.73 -12.59 -5.52
N VAL A 107 -11.53 -12.94 -5.99
CA VAL A 107 -10.30 -12.86 -5.20
C VAL A 107 -9.96 -11.39 -4.99
N SER A 108 -10.34 -10.83 -3.85
CA SER A 108 -10.21 -9.41 -3.53
C SER A 108 -9.42 -9.20 -2.24
N LEU A 109 -8.52 -8.22 -2.26
CA LEU A 109 -7.85 -7.72 -1.06
C LEU A 109 -8.50 -6.40 -0.66
N THR A 110 -9.37 -6.45 0.36
CA THR A 110 -10.13 -5.29 0.80
C THR A 110 -9.25 -4.30 1.56
N PRO A 111 -9.12 -3.04 1.08
CA PRO A 111 -8.43 -2.00 1.82
C PRO A 111 -9.37 -1.37 2.88
N TYR A 112 -8.78 -0.88 3.96
CA TYR A 112 -9.38 0.13 4.82
C TYR A 112 -9.13 1.51 4.22
N MET A 113 -10.19 2.18 3.77
CA MET A 113 -10.10 3.49 3.12
C MET A 113 -10.18 4.61 4.16
N VAL A 114 -9.11 5.40 4.26
CA VAL A 114 -9.07 6.60 5.09
C VAL A 114 -9.40 7.82 4.22
N THR A 115 -10.57 8.43 4.45
CA THR A 115 -11.03 9.60 3.69
C THR A 115 -10.39 10.88 4.22
N GLY A 116 -9.86 11.71 3.32
CA GLY A 116 -9.28 13.01 3.63
C GLY A 116 -10.27 13.99 4.27
N VAL A 117 -9.73 14.95 5.04
CA VAL A 117 -10.49 16.04 5.62
C VAL A 117 -10.61 17.16 4.60
N GLY A 118 -11.83 17.40 4.10
CA GLY A 118 -12.07 18.46 3.11
C GLY A 118 -11.49 18.16 1.71
N SER A 119 -11.16 16.89 1.43
CA SER A 119 -10.67 16.44 0.12
C SER A 119 -11.24 15.08 -0.23
N ASP A 120 -11.49 14.82 -1.52
CA ASP A 120 -11.85 13.48 -2.03
C ASP A 120 -10.66 12.51 -2.07
N PHE A 121 -9.48 12.96 -1.65
CA PHE A 121 -8.29 12.13 -1.56
C PHE A 121 -8.49 11.05 -0.50
N THR A 122 -8.26 9.79 -0.89
CA THR A 122 -8.36 8.64 0.01
C THR A 122 -7.01 7.94 0.12
N ILE A 123 -6.73 7.43 1.32
CA ILE A 123 -5.53 6.65 1.61
C ILE A 123 -5.96 5.20 1.83
N ALA A 124 -5.53 4.31 0.94
CA ALA A 124 -5.70 2.88 1.14
C ALA A 124 -4.72 2.38 2.21
N ARG A 125 -5.26 1.77 3.26
CA ARG A 125 -4.53 1.06 4.31
C ARG A 125 -4.97 -0.40 4.33
N PHE A 126 -4.12 -1.28 4.84
CA PHE A 126 -4.42 -2.71 4.91
C PHE A 126 -4.28 -3.19 6.34
N LEU A 127 -5.38 -3.63 6.94
CA LEU A 127 -5.34 -4.14 8.30
C LEU A 127 -4.59 -5.50 8.31
N PRO A 128 -3.68 -5.74 9.26
CA PRO A 128 -2.91 -6.98 9.33
C PRO A 128 -3.79 -8.24 9.30
N GLU A 129 -4.94 -8.21 9.97
CA GLU A 129 -5.93 -9.29 9.99
C GLU A 129 -6.56 -9.54 8.61
N SER A 130 -6.80 -8.49 7.82
CA SER A 130 -7.32 -8.62 6.45
C SER A 130 -6.26 -9.22 5.52
N VAL A 131 -5.00 -8.79 5.65
CA VAL A 131 -3.87 -9.34 4.90
C VAL A 131 -3.66 -10.82 5.26
N ALA A 132 -3.70 -11.15 6.55
CA ALA A 132 -3.57 -12.53 7.03
C ALA A 132 -4.73 -13.42 6.56
N ALA A 133 -5.97 -12.94 6.62
CA ALA A 133 -7.14 -13.66 6.13
C ALA A 133 -7.06 -13.91 4.62
N PHE A 134 -6.55 -12.95 3.84
CA PHE A 134 -6.27 -13.14 2.42
C PHE A 134 -5.20 -14.23 2.22
N GLY A 135 -4.06 -14.12 2.90
CA GLY A 135 -2.96 -15.10 2.79
C GLY A 135 -3.29 -16.50 3.30
N ALA A 136 -4.29 -16.64 4.17
CA ALA A 136 -4.80 -17.94 4.61
C ALA A 136 -5.63 -18.64 3.52
N ARG A 137 -6.26 -17.86 2.63
CA ARG A 137 -7.12 -18.37 1.55
C ARG A 137 -6.36 -18.49 0.24
N PHE A 138 -5.48 -17.53 -0.06
CA PHE A 138 -4.87 -17.37 -1.36
C PHE A 138 -3.34 -17.30 -1.28
N THR A 139 -2.68 -17.84 -2.30
CA THR A 139 -1.21 -17.81 -2.44
C THR A 139 -0.80 -17.72 -3.90
N THR A 140 0.45 -17.34 -4.15
CA THR A 140 1.12 -17.56 -5.44
C THR A 140 1.90 -18.87 -5.39
N LEU A 141 2.19 -19.46 -6.55
CA LEU A 141 3.08 -20.64 -6.60
C LEU A 141 4.50 -20.32 -6.19
N ALA A 142 4.98 -19.11 -6.50
CA ALA A 142 6.30 -18.64 -6.05
C ALA A 142 6.37 -18.61 -4.52
N HIS A 143 5.35 -18.05 -3.87
CA HIS A 143 5.31 -18.00 -2.42
C HIS A 143 5.22 -19.39 -1.78
N ALA A 144 4.38 -20.28 -2.35
CA ALA A 144 4.27 -21.65 -1.86
C ALA A 144 5.58 -22.44 -2.05
N ALA A 145 6.22 -22.32 -3.21
CA ALA A 145 7.50 -22.93 -3.51
C ALA A 145 8.59 -22.49 -2.53
N ASP A 146 8.72 -21.18 -2.31
CA ASP A 146 9.68 -20.59 -1.36
C ASP A 146 9.45 -21.10 0.07
N LYS A 147 8.18 -21.19 0.49
CA LYS A 147 7.81 -21.64 1.84
C LYS A 147 8.14 -23.12 2.09
N HIS A 148 8.08 -23.95 1.05
CA HIS A 148 8.28 -25.40 1.15
C HIS A 148 9.64 -25.87 0.62
N GLY A 149 10.51 -24.95 0.17
CA GLY A 149 11.83 -25.29 -0.36
C GLY A 149 11.78 -26.09 -1.67
N THR A 150 10.73 -25.88 -2.46
CA THR A 150 10.38 -26.67 -3.65
C THR A 150 10.44 -25.81 -4.92
N GLY A 151 10.40 -26.45 -6.10
CA GLY A 151 10.39 -25.75 -7.38
C GLY A 151 8.98 -25.29 -7.82
N VAL A 152 8.87 -24.05 -8.31
CA VAL A 152 7.61 -23.52 -8.89
C VAL A 152 7.09 -24.38 -10.05
N LYS A 153 8.01 -24.90 -10.88
CA LYS A 153 7.67 -25.76 -12.03
C LYS A 153 7.03 -27.07 -11.59
N ASP A 154 7.48 -27.63 -10.46
CA ASP A 154 7.00 -28.91 -9.94
C ASP A 154 5.56 -28.77 -9.45
N HIS A 155 5.27 -27.71 -8.68
CA HIS A 155 3.90 -27.43 -8.23
C HIS A 155 2.95 -27.16 -9.40
N ARG A 156 3.37 -26.36 -10.38
CA ARG A 156 2.55 -26.07 -11.58
C ARG A 156 2.21 -27.36 -12.33
N GLY A 157 3.20 -28.23 -12.55
CA GLY A 157 3.00 -29.52 -13.21
C GLY A 157 2.03 -30.42 -12.46
N SER A 158 2.18 -30.50 -11.13
CA SER A 158 1.32 -31.31 -10.28
C SER A 158 -0.12 -30.78 -10.23
N LEU A 159 -0.32 -29.46 -10.10
CA LEU A 159 -1.64 -28.84 -10.13
C LEU A 159 -2.37 -29.10 -11.45
N LYS A 160 -1.64 -28.99 -12.57
CA LYS A 160 -2.20 -29.28 -13.89
C LYS A 160 -2.62 -30.75 -14.03
N LYS A 161 -1.84 -31.69 -13.48
CA LYS A 161 -2.19 -33.13 -13.49
C LYS A 161 -3.48 -33.44 -12.74
N ILE A 162 -3.76 -32.71 -11.66
CA ILE A 162 -5.00 -32.86 -10.88
C ILE A 162 -6.10 -31.89 -11.31
N GLY A 163 -5.92 -31.17 -12.43
CA GLY A 163 -6.93 -30.29 -13.01
C GLY A 163 -7.21 -28.99 -12.23
N VAL A 164 -6.36 -28.60 -11.29
CA VAL A 164 -6.51 -27.34 -10.55
C VAL A 164 -6.14 -26.16 -11.46
N LYS A 165 -7.02 -25.17 -11.51
CA LYS A 165 -6.80 -23.88 -12.18
C LYS A 165 -6.54 -22.79 -11.14
N PRO A 166 -5.80 -21.72 -11.50
CA PRO A 166 -5.69 -20.57 -10.62
C PRO A 166 -7.05 -19.90 -10.43
N ALA A 167 -7.27 -19.34 -9.24
CA ALA A 167 -8.42 -18.49 -8.92
C ALA A 167 -8.33 -17.13 -9.63
N VAL A 168 -7.11 -16.64 -9.87
CA VAL A 168 -6.85 -15.51 -10.78
C VAL A 168 -5.75 -15.89 -11.76
N PRO A 169 -6.01 -15.91 -13.07
CA PRO A 169 -5.00 -16.27 -14.07
C PRO A 169 -3.97 -15.16 -14.27
N TRP A 170 -2.78 -15.54 -14.77
CA TRP A 170 -1.69 -14.60 -15.05
C TRP A 170 -2.09 -13.46 -15.99
N SER A 171 -2.98 -13.73 -16.95
CA SER A 171 -3.45 -12.76 -17.94
C SER A 171 -4.11 -11.53 -17.33
N ASP A 172 -4.65 -11.66 -16.13
CA ASP A 172 -5.49 -10.63 -15.54
C ASP A 172 -4.66 -9.64 -14.75
N ILE A 173 -3.64 -10.11 -14.03
CA ILE A 173 -2.90 -9.30 -13.05
C ILE A 173 -1.38 -9.50 -13.05
N GLY A 174 -0.84 -10.28 -14.00
CA GLY A 174 0.59 -10.57 -14.08
C GLY A 174 1.12 -11.44 -12.93
N VAL A 175 0.24 -12.18 -12.24
CA VAL A 175 0.58 -13.26 -11.31
C VAL A 175 -0.57 -14.26 -11.27
N GLU A 176 -0.28 -15.55 -11.09
CA GLU A 176 -1.32 -16.54 -10.82
C GLU A 176 -1.59 -16.64 -9.31
N ILE A 177 -2.85 -16.48 -8.94
CA ILE A 177 -3.33 -16.68 -7.58
C ILE A 177 -4.06 -18.02 -7.50
N TYR A 178 -3.73 -18.82 -6.50
CA TYR A 178 -4.35 -20.10 -6.22
C TYR A 178 -4.98 -20.10 -4.83
N GLN A 179 -5.99 -20.94 -4.63
CA GLN A 179 -6.45 -21.27 -3.28
C GLN A 179 -5.36 -22.07 -2.56
N VAL A 180 -5.09 -21.73 -1.31
CA VAL A 180 -4.12 -22.44 -0.45
C VAL A 180 -4.50 -23.91 -0.32
N SER A 181 -5.80 -24.21 -0.19
CA SER A 181 -6.33 -25.57 -0.09
C SER A 181 -6.08 -26.42 -1.33
N ASP A 182 -6.00 -25.81 -2.51
CA ASP A 182 -5.69 -26.53 -3.75
C ASP A 182 -4.19 -26.76 -3.90
N VAL A 183 -3.36 -25.76 -3.54
CA VAL A 183 -1.90 -25.92 -3.53
C VAL A 183 -1.48 -27.00 -2.53
N ALA A 184 -2.13 -27.08 -1.36
CA ALA A 184 -1.84 -28.09 -0.35
C ALA A 184 -1.95 -29.54 -0.86
N LYS A 185 -2.78 -29.79 -1.88
CA LYS A 185 -2.94 -31.13 -2.48
C LYS A 185 -1.70 -31.62 -3.24
N VAL A 186 -0.78 -30.71 -3.56
CA VAL A 186 0.42 -31.01 -4.36
C VAL A 186 1.73 -30.68 -3.63
N LEU A 187 1.63 -30.27 -2.36
CA LEU A 187 2.80 -30.06 -1.53
C LEU A 187 3.35 -31.41 -1.06
N PRO A 188 4.68 -31.55 -0.92
CA PRO A 188 5.25 -32.70 -0.22
C PRO A 188 4.72 -32.75 1.22
N ALA A 189 4.44 -33.97 1.69
CA ALA A 189 3.97 -34.25 3.05
C ALA A 189 5.00 -33.85 4.12
#